data_AF-A0A7M3MTI9-F1
#
_entry.id   AF-A0A7M3MTI9-F1
#
_cell.length_a   1.000
_cell.length_b   1.000
_cell.length_c   1.000
_cell.angle_alpha   90.00
_cell.angle_beta   90.00
_cell.angle_gamma   90.00
#
_symmetry.space_group_name_H-M   'P 1'
#
loop_
_entity.id
_entity.type
_entity.pdbx_description
1 polymer ?
#
loop_
_entity_poly.entity_id
_entity_poly.type
_entity_poly.pdbx_seq_one_letter_code
_entity_poly.pdbx_strand_id
1 'polypeptide(L)'
;MPLFARKPELPTDRQEAWRAFLDCAEVIEGGRRVLLGVLPTGRVQPAPMSVGTDAVRRSIADARGWMPRWQVEELAVEWQDCLDALEVAERACAEVDEVAASTDELGEVLDAVQDVIEPLDVFADAERAWRRRWKLPRDDS
;
A
#
# COMPACT_ATOMS: atom_id res chain seq x y z
N MET A 1 -11.25 -5.01 -0.58
CA MET A 1 -11.71 -5.28 -1.97
C MET A 1 -10.60 -6.01 -2.70
N PRO A 2 -10.85 -6.93 -3.63
CA PRO A 2 -9.77 -7.52 -4.40
C PRO A 2 -9.12 -6.42 -5.25
N LEU A 3 -7.79 -6.24 -5.14
CA LEU A 3 -6.97 -5.38 -6.00
C LEU A 3 -6.93 -5.85 -7.47
N PHE A 4 -7.71 -6.86 -7.81
CA PHE A 4 -7.66 -7.59 -9.08
C PHE A 4 -9.00 -7.53 -9.83
N ALA A 5 -9.61 -6.35 -9.91
CA ALA A 5 -10.57 -6.11 -10.98
C ALA A 5 -9.85 -6.25 -12.34
N ARG A 6 -10.57 -6.56 -13.41
CA ARG A 6 -10.05 -6.88 -14.76
C ARG A 6 -8.77 -6.13 -15.17
N LYS A 7 -7.83 -6.83 -15.82
CA LYS A 7 -6.64 -6.23 -16.45
C LYS A 7 -7.06 -5.18 -17.50
N PRO A 8 -6.47 -3.97 -17.51
CA PRO A 8 -6.70 -2.99 -18.57
C PRO A 8 -6.14 -3.45 -19.92
N GLU A 9 -6.69 -2.95 -21.03
CA GLU A 9 -6.17 -3.21 -22.38
C GLU A 9 -4.90 -2.39 -22.63
N LEU A 10 -3.76 -3.02 -22.38
CA LEU A 10 -2.45 -2.38 -22.41
C LEU A 10 -1.70 -2.69 -23.71
N PRO A 11 -1.02 -1.68 -24.30
CA PRO A 11 0.05 -1.90 -25.26
C PRO A 11 1.10 -2.91 -24.74
N THR A 12 1.70 -3.70 -25.63
CA THR A 12 2.64 -4.77 -25.26
C THR A 12 3.80 -4.26 -24.41
N ASP A 13 4.32 -3.07 -24.73
CA ASP A 13 5.40 -2.37 -24.03
C ASP A 13 5.01 -1.80 -22.65
N ARG A 14 3.72 -1.88 -22.27
CA ARG A 14 3.22 -1.48 -20.95
C ARG A 14 2.81 -2.67 -20.07
N GLN A 15 2.81 -3.88 -20.61
CA GLN A 15 2.38 -5.06 -19.84
C GLN A 15 3.33 -5.44 -18.71
N GLU A 16 4.64 -5.26 -18.90
CA GLU A 16 5.64 -5.53 -17.86
C GLU A 16 5.56 -4.51 -16.73
N ALA A 17 5.45 -3.22 -17.06
CA ALA A 17 5.26 -2.15 -16.09
C ALA A 17 3.97 -2.36 -15.26
N TRP A 18 2.87 -2.75 -15.91
CA TRP A 18 1.63 -3.06 -15.19
C TRP A 18 1.78 -4.23 -14.21
N ARG A 19 2.47 -5.32 -14.60
CA ARG A 19 2.74 -6.45 -13.70
C ARG A 19 3.61 -6.01 -12.52
N ALA A 20 4.66 -5.25 -12.79
CA ALA A 20 5.53 -4.72 -11.74
C ALA A 20 4.78 -3.79 -10.77
N PHE A 21 3.85 -2.98 -11.26
CA PHE A 21 2.97 -2.18 -10.42
C PHE A 21 2.08 -3.07 -9.53
N LEU A 22 1.45 -4.11 -10.09
CA LEU A 22 0.62 -5.05 -9.32
C LEU A 22 1.42 -5.77 -8.23
N ASP A 23 2.63 -6.23 -8.55
CA ASP A 23 3.52 -6.86 -7.58
C ASP A 23 3.85 -5.89 -6.43
N CYS A 24 4.15 -4.63 -6.77
CA CYS A 24 4.41 -3.57 -5.80
C CYS A 24 3.20 -3.31 -4.89
N ALA A 25 2.00 -3.17 -5.46
CA ALA A 25 0.78 -2.95 -4.71
C ALA A 25 0.44 -4.13 -3.78
N GLU A 26 0.58 -5.37 -4.26
CA GLU A 26 0.29 -6.57 -3.45
C GLU A 26 1.25 -6.71 -2.26
N VAL A 27 2.53 -6.33 -2.41
CA VAL A 27 3.48 -6.35 -1.29
C VAL A 27 3.13 -5.32 -0.22
N ILE A 28 2.74 -4.11 -0.62
CA ILE A 28 2.27 -3.08 0.31
C ILE A 28 1.02 -3.54 1.06
N GLU A 29 0.07 -4.15 0.35
CA GLU A 29 -1.16 -4.69 0.92
C GLU A 29 -0.93 -5.92 1.80
N GLY A 30 0.13 -6.69 1.52
CA GLY A 30 0.67 -7.68 2.45
C GLY A 30 1.07 -7.07 3.79
N GLY A 31 1.85 -5.98 3.76
CA GLY A 31 2.26 -5.26 4.98
C GLY A 31 1.08 -4.68 5.76
N ARG A 32 0.16 -3.97 5.07
CA ARG A 32 -1.07 -3.41 5.68
C ARG A 32 -1.90 -4.48 6.37
N ARG A 33 -2.10 -5.65 5.74
CA ARG A 33 -2.83 -6.78 6.35
C ARG A 33 -2.19 -7.28 7.64
N VAL A 34 -0.86 -7.33 7.71
CA VAL A 34 -0.17 -7.75 8.94
C VAL A 34 -0.34 -6.70 10.03
N LEU A 35 -0.16 -5.41 9.73
CA LEU A 35 -0.36 -4.33 10.70
C LEU A 35 -1.79 -4.32 11.25
N LEU A 36 -2.79 -4.40 10.39
CA LEU A 36 -4.20 -4.48 10.81
C LEU A 36 -4.50 -5.75 11.61
N GLY A 37 -3.82 -6.85 11.29
CA GLY A 37 -3.99 -8.13 11.98
C GLY A 37 -3.42 -8.17 13.40
N VAL A 38 -2.50 -7.27 13.75
CA VAL A 38 -1.94 -7.18 15.11
C VAL A 38 -2.66 -6.14 15.98
N LEU A 39 -3.64 -5.41 15.45
CA LEU A 39 -4.41 -4.45 16.22
C LEU A 39 -5.09 -5.15 17.41
N PRO A 40 -5.13 -4.52 18.60
CA PRO A 40 -5.73 -5.09 19.81
C PRO A 40 -7.26 -5.04 19.77
N THR A 41 -7.85 -5.62 18.72
CA THR A 41 -9.30 -5.69 18.50
C THR A 41 -9.80 -7.11 18.78
N GLY A 42 -10.54 -7.31 19.87
CA GLY A 42 -11.17 -8.60 20.21
C GLY A 42 -10.59 -9.31 21.45
N ARG A 43 -10.83 -10.63 21.54
CA ARG A 43 -10.57 -11.46 22.75
C ARG A 43 -9.30 -12.31 22.72
N VAL A 44 -8.54 -12.25 21.63
CA VAL A 44 -7.26 -12.99 21.48
C VAL A 44 -6.13 -12.05 21.87
N GLN A 45 -5.11 -12.56 22.55
CA GLN A 45 -3.91 -11.79 22.85
C GLN A 45 -3.21 -11.43 21.52
N PRO A 46 -3.23 -10.15 21.11
CA PRO A 46 -2.63 -9.74 19.85
C PRO A 46 -1.11 -9.89 19.93
N ALA A 47 -0.46 -10.09 18.77
CA ALA A 47 0.98 -9.94 18.69
C ALA A 47 1.38 -8.47 18.99
N PRO A 48 2.63 -8.20 19.39
CA PRO A 48 3.09 -6.83 19.60
C PRO A 48 2.91 -5.96 18.34
N MET A 49 2.58 -4.68 18.52
CA MET A 49 2.43 -3.73 17.40
C MET A 49 3.69 -3.64 16.52
N SER A 50 4.87 -3.80 17.12
CA SER A 50 6.16 -3.83 16.41
C SER A 50 6.25 -4.91 15.32
N VAL A 51 5.54 -6.03 15.47
CA VAL A 51 5.46 -7.06 14.42
C VAL A 51 4.74 -6.51 13.19
N GLY A 52 3.70 -5.70 13.39
CA GLY A 52 2.95 -5.04 12.32
C GLY A 52 3.75 -3.96 11.63
N THR A 53 4.39 -3.07 12.38
CA THR A 53 5.19 -1.97 11.84
C THR A 53 6.44 -2.48 11.11
N ASP A 54 7.10 -3.53 11.62
CA ASP A 54 8.23 -4.18 10.92
C ASP A 54 7.82 -4.83 9.59
N ALA A 55 6.62 -5.43 9.54
CA ALA A 55 6.08 -5.97 8.30
C ALA A 55 5.84 -4.87 7.26
N VAL A 56 5.28 -3.73 7.68
CA VAL A 56 5.08 -2.56 6.79
C VAL A 56 6.42 -2.00 6.31
N ARG A 57 7.39 -1.77 7.21
CA ARG A 57 8.74 -1.30 6.83
C ARG A 57 9.39 -2.20 5.79
N ARG A 58 9.30 -3.52 5.97
CA ARG A 58 9.83 -4.49 5.00
C ARG A 58 9.11 -4.41 3.66
N SER A 59 7.77 -4.36 3.66
CA SER A 59 6.98 -4.17 2.44
C SER A 59 7.34 -2.86 1.73
N ILE A 60 7.55 -1.76 2.46
CA ILE A 60 7.98 -0.48 1.91
C ILE A 60 9.37 -0.58 1.27
N ALA A 61 10.33 -1.24 1.95
CA ALA A 61 11.68 -1.43 1.41
C ALA A 61 11.66 -2.24 0.10
N ASP A 62 10.89 -3.33 0.07
CA ASP A 62 10.71 -4.17 -1.12
C ASP A 62 10.04 -3.37 -2.26
N ALA A 63 8.94 -2.66 -1.95
CA ALA A 63 8.21 -1.82 -2.90
C ALA A 63 9.09 -0.73 -3.51
N ARG A 64 9.88 0.00 -2.71
CA ARG A 64 10.84 1.00 -3.21
C ARG A 64 11.83 0.42 -4.20
N GLY A 65 12.33 -0.79 -3.94
CA GLY A 65 13.21 -1.50 -4.87
C GLY A 65 12.54 -1.85 -6.21
N TRP A 66 11.21 -1.92 -6.24
CA TRP A 66 10.43 -2.28 -7.42
C TRP A 66 9.83 -1.06 -8.14
N MET A 67 9.74 0.09 -7.48
CA MET A 67 9.21 1.34 -8.06
C MET A 67 9.77 1.65 -9.47
N PRO A 68 11.09 1.58 -9.74
CA PRO A 68 11.62 1.89 -11.07
C PRO A 68 11.10 0.97 -12.19
N ARG A 69 10.60 -0.23 -11.86
CA ARG A 69 10.17 -1.23 -12.86
C ARG A 69 8.83 -0.90 -13.51
N TRP A 70 8.03 -0.05 -12.88
CA TRP A 70 6.73 0.36 -13.41
C TRP A 70 6.67 1.85 -13.78
N GLN A 71 7.79 2.56 -13.68
CA GLN A 71 7.87 3.96 -14.07
C GLN A 71 7.59 4.11 -15.57
N VAL A 72 6.52 4.83 -15.89
CA VAL A 72 6.14 5.20 -17.26
C VAL A 72 5.76 6.67 -17.28
N GLU A 73 6.09 7.37 -18.36
CA GLU A 73 5.90 8.82 -18.48
C GLU A 73 4.44 9.23 -18.29
N GLU A 74 3.51 8.41 -18.78
CA GLU A 74 2.07 8.67 -18.70
C GLU A 74 1.49 8.60 -17.28
N LEU A 75 2.25 8.08 -16.31
CA LEU A 75 1.88 7.95 -14.90
C LEU A 75 2.95 8.54 -13.97
N ALA A 76 3.71 9.52 -14.44
CA ALA A 76 4.79 10.11 -13.66
C ALA A 76 4.32 10.74 -12.34
N VAL A 77 3.10 11.30 -12.32
CA VAL A 77 2.50 11.89 -11.12
C VAL A 77 2.16 10.79 -10.11
N GLU A 78 1.39 9.78 -10.53
CA GLU A 78 0.99 8.68 -9.65
C GLU A 78 2.19 7.86 -9.15
N TRP A 79 3.24 7.76 -9.97
CA TRP A 79 4.51 7.16 -9.57
C TRP A 79 5.20 7.95 -8.46
N GLN A 80 5.27 9.27 -8.58
CA GLN A 80 5.86 10.11 -7.55
C GLN A 80 5.01 10.11 -6.28
N ASP A 81 3.69 10.21 -6.39
CA ASP A 81 2.77 10.17 -5.25
C ASP A 81 2.93 8.86 -4.46
N CYS A 82 3.06 7.73 -5.15
CA CYS A 82 3.36 6.44 -4.51
C CYS A 82 4.72 6.45 -3.81
N LEU A 83 5.76 7.02 -4.42
CA LEU A 83 7.09 7.08 -3.81
C LEU A 83 7.10 7.94 -2.54
N ASP A 84 6.44 9.08 -2.57
CA ASP A 84 6.32 10.01 -1.45
C ASP A 84 5.51 9.38 -0.30
N ALA A 85 4.40 8.71 -0.63
CA ALA A 85 3.59 7.99 0.36
C ALA A 85 4.35 6.88 1.09
N LEU A 86 5.26 6.16 0.40
CA LEU A 86 6.13 5.17 1.04
C LEU A 86 7.04 5.81 2.10
N GLU A 87 7.53 7.03 1.87
CA GLU A 87 8.32 7.77 2.86
C GLU A 87 7.48 8.26 4.04
N VAL A 88 6.28 8.77 3.79
CA VAL A 88 5.37 9.18 4.86
C VAL A 88 5.00 7.98 5.75
N ALA A 89 4.56 6.88 5.15
CA ALA A 89 4.14 5.69 5.88
C ALA A 89 5.29 5.05 6.69
N GLU A 90 6.51 5.04 6.15
CA GLU A 90 7.68 4.51 6.87
C GLU A 90 8.01 5.34 8.12
N ARG A 91 7.91 6.68 8.03
CA ARG A 91 8.13 7.57 9.18
C ARG A 91 7.03 7.38 10.22
N ALA A 92 5.77 7.30 9.81
CA ALA A 92 4.64 7.07 10.70
C ALA A 92 4.73 5.72 11.46
N CYS A 93 5.42 4.71 10.91
CA CYS A 93 5.63 3.45 11.64
C CYS A 93 6.38 3.65 12.98
N ALA A 94 7.28 4.63 13.07
CA ALA A 94 7.97 4.92 14.34
C ALA A 94 6.99 5.49 15.39
N GLU A 95 6.07 6.35 14.96
CA GLU A 95 5.04 6.93 15.82
C GLU A 95 4.08 5.87 16.37
N VAL A 96 3.68 4.90 15.53
CA VAL A 96 2.89 3.75 16.02
C VAL A 96 3.60 2.98 17.12
N ASP A 97 4.90 2.72 16.97
CA ASP A 97 5.69 2.00 17.98
C ASP A 97 5.79 2.79 19.30
N GLU A 98 5.96 4.12 19.21
CA GLU A 98 6.02 5.02 20.37
C GLU A 98 4.66 5.11 21.08
N VAL A 99 3.58 5.36 20.34
CA VAL A 99 2.22 5.45 20.87
C VAL A 99 1.84 4.14 21.55
N ALA A 100 2.01 3.01 20.88
CA ALA A 100 1.68 1.68 21.43
C ALA A 100 2.49 1.31 22.68
N ALA A 101 3.67 1.90 22.91
CA ALA A 101 4.45 1.70 24.13
C ALA A 101 4.05 2.66 25.27
N SER A 102 3.38 3.76 24.94
CA SER A 102 3.06 4.86 25.86
C SER A 102 1.62 4.86 26.37
N THR A 103 0.71 4.19 25.68
CA THR A 103 -0.74 4.25 25.95
C THR A 103 -1.40 2.88 25.86
N ASP A 104 -2.45 2.68 26.66
CA ASP A 104 -3.40 1.56 26.54
C ASP A 104 -4.68 1.99 25.80
N GLU A 105 -4.77 3.25 25.38
CA GLU A 105 -5.94 3.78 24.68
C GLU A 105 -5.98 3.32 23.22
N LEU A 106 -6.91 2.41 22.92
CA LEU A 106 -7.09 1.86 21.57
C LEU A 106 -7.30 2.96 20.51
N GLY A 107 -7.98 4.06 20.85
CA GLY A 107 -8.22 5.17 19.93
C GLY A 107 -6.92 5.79 19.44
N GLU A 108 -6.00 6.12 20.36
CA GLU A 108 -4.70 6.73 20.02
C GLU A 108 -3.86 5.81 19.12
N VAL A 109 -3.87 4.50 19.40
CA VAL A 109 -3.18 3.50 18.56
C VAL A 109 -3.81 3.42 17.17
N LEU A 110 -5.14 3.45 17.07
CA LEU A 110 -5.85 3.41 15.79
C LEU A 110 -5.61 4.66 14.95
N ASP A 111 -5.50 5.83 15.58
CA ASP A 111 -5.19 7.08 14.89
C ASP A 111 -3.75 7.05 14.34
N ALA A 112 -2.77 6.65 15.16
CA ALA A 112 -1.39 6.49 14.67
C ALA A 112 -1.27 5.45 13.54
N VAL A 113 -2.04 4.36 13.60
CA VAL A 113 -2.08 3.36 12.53
C VAL A 113 -2.73 3.91 11.24
N GLN A 114 -3.73 4.79 11.35
CA GLN A 114 -4.29 5.48 10.18
C GLN A 114 -3.23 6.32 9.47
N ASP A 115 -2.35 7.01 10.21
CA ASP A 115 -1.25 7.79 9.62
C ASP A 115 -0.25 6.95 8.82
N VAL A 116 -0.15 5.65 9.08
CA VAL A 116 0.62 4.70 8.26
C VAL A 116 -0.17 4.26 7.03
N ILE A 117 -1.47 4.02 7.20
CA ILE A 117 -2.32 3.32 6.23
C ILE A 117 -2.86 4.27 5.17
N GLU A 118 -3.38 5.44 5.55
CA GLU A 118 -4.03 6.38 4.63
C GLU A 118 -3.10 6.87 3.51
N PRO A 119 -1.83 7.24 3.74
CA PRO A 119 -0.94 7.65 2.65
C PRO A 119 -0.80 6.57 1.58
N LEU A 120 -0.85 5.29 1.96
CA LEU A 120 -0.67 4.17 1.03
C LEU A 120 -1.88 3.95 0.10
N ASP A 121 -3.02 4.61 0.33
CA ASP A 121 -4.17 4.53 -0.58
C ASP A 121 -3.88 5.13 -1.97
N VAL A 122 -2.81 5.90 -2.13
CA VAL A 122 -2.33 6.38 -3.44
C VAL A 122 -2.02 5.23 -4.41
N PHE A 123 -1.71 4.02 -3.93
CA PHE A 123 -1.56 2.84 -4.79
C PHE A 123 -2.89 2.46 -5.47
N ALA A 124 -4.02 2.63 -4.77
CA ALA A 124 -5.33 2.44 -5.38
C ALA A 124 -5.63 3.55 -6.41
N ASP A 125 -5.17 4.78 -6.17
CA ASP A 125 -5.29 5.87 -7.14
C ASP A 125 -4.44 5.64 -8.39
N ALA A 126 -3.21 5.15 -8.23
CA ALA A 126 -2.35 4.73 -9.33
C ALA A 126 -3.00 3.60 -10.16
N GLU A 127 -3.61 2.61 -9.50
CA GLU A 127 -4.35 1.55 -10.18
C GLU A 127 -5.53 2.11 -11.01
N ARG A 128 -6.30 3.05 -10.42
CA ARG A 128 -7.38 3.75 -11.12
C ARG A 128 -6.82 4.53 -12.32
N ALA A 129 -5.66 5.15 -12.20
CA ALA A 129 -5.02 5.87 -13.29
C ALA A 129 -4.64 4.94 -14.44
N TRP A 130 -4.00 3.80 -14.16
CA TRP A 130 -3.75 2.73 -15.15
C TRP A 130 -5.03 2.36 -15.92
N ARG A 131 -6.12 2.09 -15.19
CA ARG A 131 -7.43 1.70 -15.78
C ARG A 131 -8.09 2.83 -16.59
N ARG A 132 -7.96 4.09 -16.15
CA ARG A 132 -8.49 5.25 -16.88
C ARG A 132 -7.73 5.47 -18.17
N ARG A 133 -6.41 5.30 -18.14
CA ARG A 133 -5.52 5.59 -19.27
C ARG A 133 -5.62 4.52 -20.35
N TRP A 134 -5.71 3.26 -19.95
CA TRP A 134 -5.83 2.10 -20.82
C TRP A 134 -7.12 1.37 -20.49
N LYS A 135 -8.16 1.62 -21.30
CA LYS A 135 -9.54 1.23 -21.02
C LYS A 135 -9.67 -0.25 -20.63
N LEU A 136 -10.62 -0.53 -19.74
CA LEU A 136 -11.17 -1.87 -19.55
C LEU A 136 -12.07 -2.18 -20.76
N PRO A 137 -12.06 -3.41 -21.30
CA PRO A 137 -13.03 -3.81 -22.31
C PRO A 137 -14.43 -3.52 -21.75
N ARG A 138 -15.26 -2.77 -22.49
CA ARG A 138 -16.69 -2.76 -22.19
C ARG A 138 -17.18 -4.17 -22.44
N ASP A 139 -17.77 -4.81 -21.43
CA ASP A 139 -18.64 -5.95 -21.70
C ASP A 139 -19.83 -5.39 -22.48
N ASP A 140 -19.75 -5.48 -23.80
CA ASP A 140 -20.95 -5.43 -24.62
C ASP A 140 -21.66 -6.78 -24.40
N SER A 141 -22.54 -6.82 -23.39
CA SER A 141 -23.58 -7.84 -23.21
C SER A 141 -24.92 -7.30 -23.65
#